data_AF-A0A351K0T7-F1
#
_entry.id   AF-A0A351K0T7-F1
#
_cell.length_a   1.000
_cell.length_b   1.000
_cell.length_c   1.000
_cell.angle_alpha   90.00
_cell.angle_beta   90.00
_cell.angle_gamma   90.00
#
_symmetry.space_group_name_H-M   'P 1'
#
loop_
_entity.id
_entity.type
_entity.pdbx_description
1 polymer ?
#
loop_
_entity_poly.entity_id
_entity_poly.type
_entity_poly.pdbx_seq_one_letter_code
_entity_poly.pdbx_strand_id
1 'polypeptide(L)' 'MLDPEDGLALCLARGGDREPFTITETPANFIIEWNARYWIDGDAFIVIERSGRIRIVFGYPTREILRAICRAR' A
#
# COMPACT_ATOMS: atom_id res chain seq x y z
N MET A 1 1.05 -0.35 4.27
CA MET A 1 0.86 -1.78 4.00
C MET A 1 0.42 -1.96 2.56
N LEU A 2 0.79 -3.07 1.91
CA LEU A 2 0.52 -3.33 0.50
C LEU A 2 -0.18 -4.68 0.35
N ASP A 3 -1.11 -4.74 -0.59
CA ASP A 3 -1.71 -5.95 -1.13
C ASP A 3 -1.23 -6.11 -2.58
N PRO A 4 -0.25 -6.99 -2.84
CA PRO A 4 0.30 -7.17 -4.17
C PRO A 4 -0.63 -7.86 -5.17
N GLU A 5 -1.60 -8.64 -4.69
CA GLU A 5 -2.48 -9.42 -5.56
C GLU A 5 -3.47 -8.50 -6.28
N ASP A 6 -4.07 -7.58 -5.51
CA ASP A 6 -5.06 -6.62 -6.01
C ASP A 6 -4.48 -5.22 -6.28
N GLY A 7 -3.19 -5.00 -6.01
CA GLY A 7 -2.54 -3.69 -6.16
C GLY A 7 -3.11 -2.63 -5.20
N LEU A 8 -3.49 -3.05 -3.98
CA LEU A 8 -4.08 -2.18 -2.97
C LEU A 8 -3.04 -1.69 -1.97
N ALA A 9 -3.24 -0.48 -1.48
CA ALA A 9 -2.36 0.12 -0.49
C ALA A 9 -3.17 0.72 0.66
N LEU A 10 -2.56 0.67 1.84
CA LEU A 10 -3.03 1.34 3.03
C LEU A 10 -1.89 2.19 3.61
N CYS A 11 -2.13 3.50 3.69
CA CYS A 11 -1.20 4.45 4.30
C CYS A 11 -1.32 4.34 5.82
N LEU A 12 -0.25 3.90 6.51
CA LEU A 12 -0.28 3.71 7.97
C LEU A 12 0.15 4.96 8.75
N ALA A 13 1.01 5.77 8.14
CA ALA A 13 1.54 6.99 8.73
C ALA A 13 1.95 7.99 7.64
N ARG A 14 1.95 9.28 7.97
CA ARG A 14 2.36 10.38 7.09
C ARG A 14 3.01 11.48 7.93
N GLY A 15 4.20 11.94 7.50
CA GLY A 15 4.92 12.99 8.24
C GLY A 15 5.37 12.59 9.65
N GLY A 16 5.37 11.29 9.98
CA GLY A 16 5.63 10.78 11.33
C GLY A 16 4.36 10.53 12.14
N ASP A 17 3.21 11.07 11.71
CA ASP A 17 1.93 10.88 12.38
C ASP A 17 1.21 9.64 11.86
N ARG A 18 0.52 8.93 12.75
CA ARG A 18 -0.30 7.77 12.39
C ARG A 18 -1.54 8.22 11.60
N GLU A 19 -1.81 7.55 10.51
CA GLU A 19 -3.03 7.75 9.71
C GLU A 19 -4.20 6.93 10.29
N PRO A 20 -5.45 7.41 10.16
CA PRO A 20 -6.62 6.61 10.52
C PRO A 20 -6.74 5.41 9.55
N PHE A 21 -6.84 4.21 10.11
CA PHE A 21 -7.11 2.99 9.38
C PHE A 21 -7.88 1.98 10.24
N THR A 22 -8.65 1.11 9.58
CA THR A 22 -9.41 0.05 10.23
C THR A 22 -8.83 -1.30 9.86
N ILE A 23 -8.49 -2.10 10.88
CA ILE A 23 -8.25 -3.53 10.74
C ILE A 23 -9.21 -4.21 11.70
N THR A 24 -10.12 -5.00 11.15
CA THR A 24 -11.12 -5.74 11.93
C THR A 24 -10.70 -7.19 12.01
N GLU A 25 -10.45 -7.65 13.22
CA GLU A 25 -10.19 -9.06 13.50
C GLU A 25 -11.50 -9.81 13.75
N THR A 26 -11.64 -10.96 13.10
CA THR A 26 -12.69 -11.95 13.36
C THR A 26 -12.01 -13.23 13.83
N PRO A 27 -12.72 -14.18 14.48
CA PRO A 27 -12.11 -15.39 15.02
C PRO A 27 -11.30 -16.23 14.02
N ALA A 28 -11.54 -16.07 12.72
CA ALA A 28 -10.86 -16.84 11.66
C ALA A 28 -10.10 -15.97 10.64
N ASN A 29 -10.31 -14.64 10.60
CA ASN A 29 -9.80 -13.79 9.52
C ASN A 29 -9.54 -12.35 9.98
N PHE A 30 -8.67 -11.66 9.26
CA PHE A 30 -8.51 -10.21 9.35
C PHE A 30 -9.12 -9.53 8.13
N ILE A 31 -9.87 -8.46 8.36
CA ILE A 31 -10.42 -7.60 7.30
C ILE A 31 -9.67 -6.28 7.37
N ILE A 32 -9.00 -5.93 6.27
CA ILE A 32 -8.28 -4.67 6.13
C ILE A 32 -9.06 -3.77 5.17
N GLU A 33 -9.39 -2.57 5.61
CA GLU A 33 -10.02 -1.57 4.73
C GLU A 33 -8.98 -0.84 3.90
N TRP A 34 -8.70 -1.35 2.70
CA TRP A 34 -7.80 -0.70 1.76
C TRP A 34 -8.38 0.60 1.19
N ASN A 35 -7.65 1.72 1.30
CA ASN A 35 -8.14 3.05 0.91
C ASN A 35 -7.38 3.69 -0.27
N ALA A 36 -6.45 2.96 -0.89
CA ALA A 36 -5.73 3.39 -2.07
C ALA A 36 -5.39 2.23 -2.99
N ARG A 37 -5.14 2.55 -4.27
CA ARG A 37 -4.46 1.68 -5.23
C ARG A 37 -3.02 2.12 -5.38
N TYR A 38 -2.14 1.19 -5.73
CA TYR A 38 -0.77 1.51 -6.07
C TYR A 38 -0.30 0.75 -7.31
N TRP A 39 0.73 1.30 -7.95
CA TRP A 39 1.58 0.55 -8.87
C TRP A 39 2.99 1.11 -8.81
N ILE A 40 3.93 0.33 -9.32
CA ILE A 40 5.34 0.69 -9.38
C ILE A 40 5.70 0.87 -10.85
N ASP A 41 6.24 2.04 -11.17
CA ASP A 41 6.79 2.35 -12.50
C ASP A 41 8.24 2.79 -12.35
N GLY A 42 9.17 1.88 -12.61
CA GLY A 42 10.60 2.10 -12.37
C GLY A 42 10.91 2.40 -10.89
N ASP A 43 11.39 3.61 -10.62
CA ASP A 43 11.71 4.14 -9.30
C ASP A 43 10.54 4.89 -8.64
N ALA A 44 9.45 5.11 -9.38
CA ALA A 44 8.26 5.77 -8.90
C ALA A 44 7.31 4.78 -8.22
N PHE A 45 6.99 5.05 -6.95
CA PHE A 45 5.90 4.41 -6.24
C PHE A 45 4.66 5.30 -6.31
N ILE A 46 3.64 4.87 -7.07
CA ILE A 46 2.48 5.70 -7.36
C ILE A 46 1.29 5.21 -6.55
N VAL A 47 0.59 6.13 -5.89
CA VAL A 47 -0.57 5.85 -5.04
C VAL A 47 -1.75 6.72 -5.48
N ILE A 48 -2.89 6.11 -5.72
CA ILE A 48 -4.17 6.79 -5.94
C ILE A 48 -5.09 6.51 -4.77
N GLU A 49 -5.42 7.54 -4.00
CA GLU A 49 -6.40 7.46 -2.91
C GLU A 49 -7.83 7.42 -3.47
N ARG A 50 -8.79 6.89 -2.69
CA ARG A 50 -10.23 6.90 -3.06
C ARG A 50 -10.79 8.29 -3.38
N SER A 51 -10.20 9.35 -2.80
CA SER A 51 -10.55 10.75 -3.08
C SER A 51 -10.17 11.22 -4.50
N GLY A 52 -9.42 10.40 -5.25
CA GLY A 52 -8.81 10.78 -6.52
C GLY A 52 -7.45 11.47 -6.38
N ARG A 53 -6.98 11.71 -5.13
CA ARG A 53 -5.65 12.28 -4.90
C ARG A 53 -4.57 11.30 -5.34
N ILE A 54 -3.70 11.76 -6.24
CA ILE A 54 -2.55 11.01 -6.73
C ILE A 54 -1.29 11.47 -6.00
N ARG A 55 -0.45 10.52 -5.59
CA ARG A 55 0.87 10.75 -5.01
C ARG A 55 1.90 9.92 -5.75
N ILE A 56 3.00 10.55 -6.13
CA ILE A 56 4.16 9.88 -6.72
C ILE A 56 5.28 10.03 -5.70
N VAL A 57 5.80 8.91 -5.23
CA VAL A 57 6.82 8.86 -4.18
C VAL A 57 8.10 8.28 -4.78
N PHE A 58 9.16 9.09 -4.71
CA PHE A 58 10.52 8.68 -5.08
C PHE A 58 11.34 8.34 -3.84
N GLY A 59 12.33 7.47 -3.99
CA GLY A 59 13.22 7.02 -2.91
C GLY A 59 12.67 5.84 -2.10
N TYR A 60 11.48 5.34 -2.44
CA TYR A 60 11.03 4.05 -1.93
C TYR A 60 11.84 2.92 -2.56
N PRO A 61 12.08 1.81 -1.84
CA PRO A 61 12.84 0.67 -2.35
C PRO A 61 11.98 -0.18 -3.31
N THR A 62 11.62 0.38 -4.48
CA THR A 62 10.68 -0.22 -5.43
C THR A 62 11.16 -1.57 -5.93
N ARG A 63 12.47 -1.74 -6.16
CA ARG A 63 13.09 -3.00 -6.58
C ARG A 63 12.95 -4.10 -5.53
N GLU A 64 13.08 -3.75 -4.25
CA GLU A 64 12.96 -4.69 -3.13
C GLU A 64 11.50 -5.07 -2.91
N ILE A 65 10.58 -4.11 -3.05
CA ILE A 65 9.14 -4.37 -3.01
C ILE A 65 8.76 -5.36 -4.12
N LEU A 66 9.16 -5.09 -5.37
CA LEU A 66 8.89 -6.01 -6.49
C LEU A 66 9.50 -7.39 -6.26
N ARG A 67 10.73 -7.47 -5.73
CA ARG A 67 11.36 -8.76 -5.38
C ARG A 67 10.59 -9.51 -4.29
N ALA A 68 10.08 -8.82 -3.27
CA ALA A 68 9.28 -9.43 -2.22
C ALA A 68 7.94 -9.97 -2.77
N ILE A 69 7.30 -9.21 -3.67
CA ILE A 69 6.07 -9.64 -4.35
C ILE A 69 6.32 -10.91 -5.17
N CYS A 70 7.40 -10.96 -5.96
CA CYS A 70 7.74 -12.15 -6.74
C CYS A 70 8.05 -13.39 -5.89
N ARG A 71 8.51 -13.21 -4.64
CA ARG A 71 8.79 -14.34 -3.73
C ARG A 71 7.55 -14.86 -2.99
N ALA A 72 6.55 -14.00 -2.82
CA ALA A 72 5.30 -14.34 -2.12
C ALA A 72 4.28 -15.02 -3.06
N ARG A 73 4.57 -15.06 -4.36
CA ARG A 73 3.82 -15.76 -5.40
C ARG A 73 4.38 -17.16 -5.63
#